data_AF-A0A093QX74-F1
#
_entry.id   AF-A0A093QX74-F1
#
_cell.length_a   1.000
_cell.length_b   1.000
_cell.length_c   1.000
_cell.angle_alpha   90.00
_cell.angle_beta   90.00
_cell.angle_gamma   90.00
#
_symmetry.space_group_name_H-M   'P 1'
#
loop_
_entity.id
_entity.type
_entity.pdbx_description
1 polymer ?
#
loop_
_entity_poly.entity_id
_entity_poly.type
_entity_poly.pdbx_seq_one_letter_code
_entity_poly.pdbx_strand_id
1 'polypeptide(L)'
;CLSTLYQDPEWSRKDLQDAIRRAQSTVSSSKAGAFSPERLKYYFQELNAMEISGRKVSFTDLWGLIVEYFLQQKEDPSKLSDQQEAVKWAQNPYPIYAAVNVRPNISSDDFAEWCEFTPYEVGFRKYGAFVRTEDFDSEFFMGRLVQKRPEPRICFLQGMWGSAFAASLDDICLKVVGIGLGFLDSFKDVIKIVDDCRRFHFRDPTRLKTRLVIPGGPLLQVFQDFFKSRVTCGETFNFMQGLYLHRDYVNIKKFVAWRGTHLDAFPNRLTPMEESLYLVDGGFSINSPFPLVLQPERDVDVILSFNFSWEAPFEVLELTQKYCEEREIPFPKIKLSEDDEKKPKECYMFVDDDNPKAPIVLHFPLVNDTFQKYKAPGVKRESEDDKSFGDFIIGAKDSPYRTLNFTFEPYDFSRLVEVNRYNVLNSKDTLFKTLNLALQR
;
A
#
# COMPACT_ATOMS: atom_id res chain seq x y z
N CYS A 1 -3.35 -1.98 -8.52
CA CYS A 1 -3.98 -1.08 -9.51
C CYS A 1 -2.92 -0.33 -10.32
N LEU A 2 -2.17 0.61 -9.72
CA LEU A 2 -1.12 1.39 -10.42
C LEU A 2 -0.17 0.52 -11.24
N SER A 3 0.50 -0.45 -10.61
CA SER A 3 1.47 -1.33 -11.31
C SER A 3 0.90 -2.05 -12.54
N THR A 4 -0.41 -2.33 -12.57
CA THR A 4 -1.08 -3.00 -13.71
C THR A 4 -1.43 -2.00 -14.81
N LEU A 5 -1.85 -0.78 -14.46
CA LEU A 5 -2.15 0.26 -15.44
C LEU A 5 -0.88 0.73 -16.17
N TYR A 6 0.21 0.92 -15.43
CA TYR A 6 1.48 1.42 -15.97
C TYR A 6 2.26 0.40 -16.81
N GLN A 7 1.74 -0.82 -17.00
CA GLN A 7 2.21 -1.74 -18.04
C GLN A 7 1.83 -1.26 -19.45
N ASP A 8 0.80 -0.42 -19.57
CA ASP A 8 0.42 0.24 -20.83
C ASP A 8 0.91 1.69 -20.81
N PRO A 9 1.89 2.07 -21.66
CA PRO A 9 2.42 3.43 -21.71
C PRO A 9 1.41 4.52 -22.03
N GLU A 10 0.23 4.18 -22.56
CA GLU A 10 -0.81 5.13 -22.97
C GLU A 10 -2.12 4.92 -22.19
N TRP A 11 -2.06 4.30 -21.00
CA TRP A 11 -3.25 3.87 -20.27
C TRP A 11 -4.28 4.99 -20.02
N SER A 12 -3.83 6.21 -19.73
CA SER A 12 -4.74 7.34 -19.42
C SER A 12 -5.37 7.98 -20.67
N ARG A 13 -4.84 7.67 -21.87
CA ARG A 13 -5.33 8.21 -23.16
C ARG A 13 -6.30 7.26 -23.86
N LYS A 14 -6.54 6.08 -23.28
CA LYS A 14 -7.44 5.05 -23.77
C LYS A 14 -8.67 4.95 -22.87
N ASP A 15 -9.71 4.31 -23.37
CA ASP A 15 -10.84 3.94 -22.53
C ASP A 15 -10.39 2.89 -21.48
N LEU A 16 -10.65 3.17 -20.21
CA LEU A 16 -10.34 2.28 -19.10
C LEU A 16 -11.24 1.03 -19.07
N GLN A 17 -12.29 0.94 -19.89
CA GLN A 17 -13.17 -0.25 -19.94
C GLN A 17 -12.41 -1.56 -20.18
N ASP A 18 -11.38 -1.55 -21.02
CA ASP A 18 -10.53 -2.74 -21.23
C ASP A 18 -9.74 -3.10 -19.96
N ALA A 19 -9.18 -2.10 -19.27
CA ALA A 19 -8.45 -2.32 -18.02
C ALA A 19 -9.37 -2.81 -16.90
N ILE A 20 -10.58 -2.25 -16.79
CA ILE A 20 -11.61 -2.66 -15.85
C ILE A 20 -12.06 -4.10 -16.11
N ARG A 21 -12.30 -4.47 -17.38
CA ARG A 21 -12.65 -5.86 -17.77
C ARG A 21 -11.54 -6.85 -17.43
N ARG A 22 -10.28 -6.49 -17.68
CA ARG A 22 -9.13 -7.31 -17.26
C ARG A 22 -9.08 -7.47 -15.74
N ALA A 23 -9.23 -6.38 -14.99
CA ALA A 23 -9.24 -6.42 -13.53
C ALA A 23 -10.40 -7.29 -13.00
N GLN A 24 -11.60 -7.17 -13.56
CA GLN A 24 -12.74 -8.03 -13.21
C GLN A 24 -12.42 -9.51 -13.45
N SER A 25 -11.94 -9.86 -14.66
CA SER A 25 -11.58 -11.24 -14.99
C SER A 25 -10.53 -11.80 -14.06
N THR A 26 -9.51 -11.00 -13.73
CA THR A 26 -8.44 -11.38 -12.80
C THR A 26 -8.96 -11.57 -11.39
N VAL A 27 -9.74 -10.62 -10.84
CA VAL A 27 -10.23 -10.72 -9.45
C VAL A 27 -11.29 -11.81 -9.30
N SER A 28 -12.15 -12.04 -10.31
CA SER A 28 -13.16 -13.10 -10.29
C SER A 28 -12.61 -14.51 -10.57
N SER A 29 -11.36 -14.64 -11.04
CA SER A 29 -10.76 -15.97 -11.25
C SER A 29 -10.48 -16.70 -9.94
N SER A 30 -10.46 -18.03 -10.00
CA SER A 30 -10.05 -18.83 -8.84
C SER A 30 -8.58 -18.57 -8.48
N LYS A 31 -8.33 -18.25 -7.21
CA LYS A 31 -6.98 -18.07 -6.67
C LYS A 31 -6.37 -19.37 -6.13
N ALA A 32 -7.12 -20.48 -6.15
CA ALA A 32 -6.67 -21.77 -5.61
C ALA A 32 -5.43 -22.32 -6.32
N GLY A 33 -5.27 -22.03 -7.62
CA GLY A 33 -4.10 -22.47 -8.39
C GLY A 33 -2.77 -21.88 -7.90
N ALA A 34 -2.78 -20.77 -7.15
CA ALA A 34 -1.58 -20.22 -6.52
C ALA A 34 -0.93 -21.21 -5.53
N PHE A 35 -1.75 -22.08 -4.95
CA PHE A 35 -1.32 -23.05 -3.94
C PHE A 35 -1.22 -24.48 -4.51
N SER A 36 -1.16 -24.63 -5.83
CA SER A 36 -0.92 -25.95 -6.45
C SER A 36 0.51 -26.43 -6.18
N PRO A 37 0.76 -27.75 -6.15
CA PRO A 37 2.11 -28.29 -5.95
C PRO A 37 3.14 -27.75 -6.96
N GLU A 38 2.73 -27.56 -8.21
CA GLU A 38 3.58 -27.02 -9.28
C GLU A 38 3.95 -25.56 -9.01
N ARG A 39 2.99 -24.75 -8.55
CA ARG A 39 3.24 -23.34 -8.20
C ARG A 39 4.08 -23.19 -6.94
N LEU A 40 3.81 -23.97 -5.90
CA LEU A 40 4.65 -24.00 -4.70
C LEU A 40 6.09 -24.42 -5.03
N LYS A 41 6.28 -25.41 -5.91
CA LYS A 41 7.61 -25.79 -6.39
C LYS A 41 8.31 -24.64 -7.12
N TYR A 42 7.60 -23.93 -8.00
CA TYR A 42 8.12 -22.74 -8.69
C TYR A 42 8.54 -21.66 -7.68
N TYR A 43 7.69 -21.34 -6.70
CA TYR A 43 8.04 -20.35 -5.67
C TYR A 43 9.31 -20.75 -4.93
N PHE A 44 9.42 -22.02 -4.52
CA PHE A 44 10.61 -22.50 -3.84
C PHE A 44 11.86 -22.37 -4.72
N GLN A 45 11.77 -22.65 -6.02
CA GLN A 45 12.90 -22.49 -6.94
C GLN A 45 13.36 -21.03 -7.05
N GLU A 46 12.42 -20.10 -7.19
CA GLU A 46 12.71 -18.65 -7.24
C GLU A 46 13.35 -18.16 -5.94
N LEU A 47 12.77 -18.52 -4.79
CA LEU A 47 13.28 -18.13 -3.48
C LEU A 47 14.68 -18.71 -3.21
N ASN A 48 14.94 -19.97 -3.58
CA ASN A 48 16.30 -20.53 -3.48
C ASN A 48 17.29 -19.82 -4.40
N ALA A 49 16.88 -19.45 -5.62
CA ALA A 49 17.75 -18.72 -6.53
C ALA A 49 18.15 -17.35 -5.95
N MET A 50 17.20 -16.65 -5.30
CA MET A 50 17.47 -15.42 -4.57
C MET A 50 18.46 -15.63 -3.42
N GLU A 51 18.30 -16.70 -2.64
CA GLU A 51 19.19 -17.01 -1.53
C GLU A 51 20.61 -17.39 -1.98
N ILE A 52 20.74 -18.18 -3.05
CA ILE A 52 22.03 -18.51 -3.66
C ILE A 52 22.73 -17.25 -4.19
N SER A 53 21.97 -16.25 -4.64
CA SER A 53 22.51 -14.93 -5.03
C SER A 53 22.93 -14.06 -3.84
N GLY A 54 22.80 -14.55 -2.61
CA GLY A 54 23.17 -13.85 -1.38
C GLY A 54 22.13 -12.84 -0.90
N ARG A 55 20.87 -12.92 -1.36
CA ARG A 55 19.76 -12.13 -0.79
C ARG A 55 19.10 -12.90 0.36
N LYS A 56 18.69 -12.19 1.40
CA LYS A 56 17.93 -12.78 2.50
C LYS A 56 16.45 -12.81 2.12
N VAL A 57 15.93 -14.01 1.88
CA VAL A 57 14.52 -14.21 1.55
C VAL A 57 13.64 -14.14 2.79
N SER A 58 12.44 -13.59 2.62
CA SER A 58 11.43 -13.36 3.64
C SER A 58 10.04 -13.84 3.20
N PHE A 59 9.07 -13.79 4.13
CA PHE A 59 7.66 -14.04 3.78
C PHE A 59 7.09 -13.01 2.81
N THR A 60 7.67 -11.81 2.78
CA THR A 60 7.30 -10.75 1.84
C THR A 60 7.62 -11.14 0.40
N ASP A 61 8.74 -11.86 0.17
CA ASP A 61 9.11 -12.34 -1.17
C ASP A 61 8.17 -13.45 -1.67
N LEU A 62 7.81 -14.39 -0.78
CA LEU A 62 6.79 -15.39 -1.09
C LEU A 62 5.44 -14.73 -1.41
N TRP A 63 5.04 -13.73 -0.62
CA TRP A 63 3.83 -12.97 -0.88
C TRP A 63 3.87 -12.26 -2.23
N GLY A 64 5.01 -11.67 -2.61
CA GLY A 64 5.20 -11.08 -3.94
C GLY A 64 4.91 -12.06 -5.09
N LEU A 65 5.40 -13.30 -4.98
CA LEU A 65 5.13 -14.36 -5.98
C LEU A 65 3.67 -14.85 -5.97
N ILE A 66 3.00 -14.83 -4.81
CA ILE A 66 1.57 -15.13 -4.72
C ILE A 66 0.74 -14.00 -5.35
N VAL A 67 1.10 -12.74 -5.09
CA VAL A 67 0.45 -11.56 -5.70
C VAL A 67 0.67 -11.55 -7.21
N GLU A 68 1.85 -11.92 -7.70
CA GLU A 68 2.10 -12.11 -9.13
C GLU A 68 1.09 -13.09 -9.73
N TYR A 69 0.89 -14.25 -9.09
CA TYR A 69 -0.12 -15.20 -9.54
C TYR A 69 -1.54 -14.63 -9.47
N PHE A 70 -1.88 -13.92 -8.39
CA PHE A 70 -3.21 -13.32 -8.22
C PHE A 70 -3.52 -12.29 -9.30
N LEU A 71 -2.52 -11.53 -9.76
CA LEU A 71 -2.69 -10.45 -10.73
C LEU A 71 -2.52 -10.92 -12.18
N GLN A 72 -1.55 -11.79 -12.44
CA GLN A 72 -1.10 -12.13 -13.79
C GLN A 72 -1.38 -13.60 -14.16
N GLN A 73 -1.51 -14.51 -13.17
CA GLN A 73 -1.64 -15.97 -13.33
C GLN A 73 -0.48 -16.64 -14.10
N LYS A 74 0.55 -15.87 -14.46
CA LYS A 74 1.77 -16.25 -15.17
C LYS A 74 2.94 -15.48 -14.57
N GLU A 75 4.14 -15.91 -14.93
CA GLU A 75 5.36 -15.16 -14.61
C GLU A 75 5.34 -13.79 -15.31
N ASP A 76 5.66 -12.75 -14.56
CA ASP A 76 5.72 -11.37 -15.03
C ASP A 76 7.13 -10.81 -14.81
N PRO A 77 7.96 -10.72 -15.86
CA PRO A 77 9.33 -10.22 -15.74
C PRO A 77 9.39 -8.68 -15.61
N SER A 78 8.24 -8.00 -15.61
CA SER A 78 8.16 -6.54 -15.57
C SER A 78 8.84 -5.96 -14.33
N LYS A 79 9.43 -4.79 -14.49
CA LYS A 79 10.15 -4.06 -13.46
C LYS A 79 9.56 -2.68 -13.22
N LEU A 80 10.03 -1.98 -12.19
CA LEU A 80 9.56 -0.62 -11.94
C LEU A 80 10.16 0.37 -12.94
N SER A 81 11.42 0.17 -13.35
CA SER A 81 12.06 0.98 -14.40
C SER A 81 11.32 0.92 -15.73
N ASP A 82 10.65 -0.20 -16.05
CA ASP A 82 9.89 -0.34 -17.30
C ASP A 82 8.75 0.68 -17.40
N GLN A 83 8.26 1.19 -16.25
CA GLN A 83 7.22 2.23 -16.21
C GLN A 83 7.72 3.61 -16.66
N GLN A 84 9.03 3.81 -16.87
CA GLN A 84 9.57 5.04 -17.45
C GLN A 84 8.94 5.32 -18.82
N GLU A 85 8.65 4.27 -19.59
CA GLU A 85 7.98 4.39 -20.89
C GLU A 85 6.59 5.03 -20.78
N ALA A 86 5.89 4.82 -19.66
CA ALA A 86 4.57 5.38 -19.39
C ALA A 86 4.59 6.85 -18.94
N VAL A 87 5.76 7.42 -18.65
CA VAL A 87 5.86 8.81 -18.16
C VAL A 87 6.86 9.67 -18.92
N LYS A 88 7.65 9.09 -19.83
CA LYS A 88 8.69 9.81 -20.58
C LYS A 88 8.20 11.03 -21.36
N TRP A 89 6.93 11.05 -21.78
CA TRP A 89 6.31 12.16 -22.50
C TRP A 89 5.31 12.95 -21.65
N ALA A 90 5.31 12.73 -20.32
CA ALA A 90 4.30 13.24 -19.40
C ALA A 90 2.86 12.89 -19.85
N GLN A 91 2.69 11.75 -20.54
CA GLN A 91 1.41 11.33 -21.09
C GLN A 91 0.48 10.70 -20.05
N ASN A 92 1.04 10.27 -18.92
CA ASN A 92 0.30 9.81 -17.74
C ASN A 92 0.81 10.57 -16.50
N PRO A 93 0.02 10.65 -15.42
CA PRO A 93 0.51 11.13 -14.12
C PRO A 93 1.75 10.36 -13.66
N TYR A 94 2.64 11.02 -12.91
CA TYR A 94 3.85 10.39 -12.42
C TYR A 94 3.54 9.41 -11.26
N PRO A 95 3.82 8.10 -11.40
CA PRO A 95 3.45 7.11 -10.39
C PRO A 95 4.44 7.15 -9.23
N ILE A 96 3.90 7.18 -8.01
CA ILE A 96 4.67 7.18 -6.79
C ILE A 96 4.12 6.06 -5.90
N TYR A 97 4.99 5.13 -5.52
CA TYR A 97 4.68 4.04 -4.62
C TYR A 97 5.38 4.29 -3.29
N ALA A 98 4.83 3.70 -2.23
CA ALA A 98 5.27 3.97 -0.87
C ALA A 98 5.61 2.67 -0.14
N ALA A 99 6.72 2.71 0.58
CA ALA A 99 6.98 1.79 1.68
C ALA A 99 7.39 2.60 2.91
N VAL A 100 7.37 1.95 4.07
CA VAL A 100 7.89 2.51 5.31
C VAL A 100 9.06 1.64 5.75
N ASN A 101 10.20 2.27 6.03
CA ASN A 101 11.31 1.63 6.71
C ASN A 101 11.01 1.59 8.21
N VAL A 102 11.02 0.39 8.76
CA VAL A 102 10.81 0.12 10.19
C VAL A 102 12.08 -0.44 10.81
N ARG A 103 12.08 -0.61 12.13
CA ARG A 103 13.16 -1.29 12.86
C ARG A 103 12.57 -2.47 13.64
N PRO A 104 13.16 -3.67 13.57
CA PRO A 104 12.60 -4.86 14.22
C PRO A 104 12.37 -4.74 15.74
N ASN A 105 13.12 -3.86 16.41
CA ASN A 105 13.11 -3.71 17.88
C ASN A 105 12.48 -2.38 18.35
N ILE A 106 11.80 -1.64 17.48
CA ILE A 106 11.21 -0.34 17.78
C ILE A 106 9.77 -0.32 17.23
N SER A 107 8.84 0.24 17.98
CA SER A 107 7.47 0.41 17.51
C SER A 107 7.44 1.24 16.21
N SER A 108 6.56 0.90 15.28
CA SER A 108 6.31 1.72 14.07
C SER A 108 5.82 3.12 14.42
N ASP A 109 5.15 3.28 15.57
CA ASP A 109 4.73 4.59 16.09
C ASP A 109 5.91 5.45 16.54
N ASP A 110 7.01 4.82 16.95
CA ASP A 110 8.23 5.47 17.43
C ASP A 110 9.27 5.67 16.31
N PHE A 111 9.20 4.86 15.24
CA PHE A 111 10.10 4.93 14.09
C PHE A 111 9.45 4.43 12.80
N ALA A 112 9.13 5.37 11.91
CA ALA A 112 8.66 5.11 10.55
C ALA A 112 9.27 6.12 9.58
N GLU A 113 10.03 5.65 8.60
CA GLU A 113 10.61 6.50 7.56
C GLU A 113 10.04 6.16 6.20
N TRP A 114 9.36 7.11 5.58
CA TRP A 114 8.77 6.93 4.27
C TRP A 114 9.85 6.79 3.19
N CYS A 115 9.82 5.65 2.51
CA CYS A 115 10.61 5.36 1.32
C CYS A 115 9.73 5.54 0.08
N GLU A 116 10.19 6.39 -0.81
CA GLU A 116 9.54 6.73 -2.07
C GLU A 116 10.07 5.83 -3.18
N PHE A 117 9.17 5.30 -4.00
CA PHE A 117 9.50 4.51 -5.18
C PHE A 117 8.86 5.13 -6.41
N THR A 118 9.68 5.36 -7.43
CA THR A 118 9.23 5.91 -8.71
C THR A 118 9.88 5.13 -9.86
N PRO A 119 9.49 5.34 -11.12
CA PRO A 119 10.16 4.71 -12.25
C PRO A 119 11.64 5.12 -12.40
N TYR A 120 12.06 6.25 -11.84
CA TYR A 120 13.42 6.79 -12.01
C TYR A 120 14.30 6.63 -10.77
N GLU A 121 13.73 6.81 -9.58
CA GLU A 121 14.48 6.76 -8.33
C GLU A 121 13.71 6.12 -7.18
N VAL A 122 14.47 5.57 -6.24
CA VAL A 122 14.01 5.05 -4.96
C VAL A 122 14.81 5.71 -3.85
N GLY A 123 14.16 6.18 -2.79
CA GLY A 123 14.89 6.90 -1.75
C GLY A 123 14.10 7.41 -0.56
N PHE A 124 14.83 8.05 0.35
CA PHE A 124 14.29 8.66 1.56
C PHE A 124 14.42 10.17 1.49
N ARG A 125 13.28 10.88 1.42
CA ARG A 125 13.26 12.34 1.44
C ARG A 125 13.82 12.94 2.71
N LYS A 126 13.64 12.26 3.86
CA LYS A 126 14.22 12.64 5.15
C LYS A 126 15.73 12.89 5.04
N TYR A 127 16.44 12.01 4.35
CA TYR A 127 17.89 12.09 4.15
C TYR A 127 18.29 12.81 2.86
N GLY A 128 17.34 13.08 1.96
CA GLY A 128 17.65 13.56 0.60
C GLY A 128 18.49 12.57 -0.20
N ALA A 129 18.38 11.28 0.10
CA ALA A 129 19.21 10.22 -0.48
C ALA A 129 18.36 9.33 -1.37
N PHE A 130 18.73 9.26 -2.65
CA PHE A 130 18.04 8.53 -3.69
C PHE A 130 19.04 7.77 -4.55
N VAL A 131 18.63 6.60 -5.04
CA VAL A 131 19.33 5.81 -6.04
C VAL A 131 18.42 5.61 -7.24
N ARG A 132 19.01 5.29 -8.39
CA ARG A 132 18.22 4.87 -9.56
C ARG A 132 17.44 3.61 -9.24
N THR A 133 16.23 3.51 -9.75
CA THR A 133 15.35 2.36 -9.53
C THR A 133 16.00 1.03 -9.93
N GLU A 134 16.78 1.03 -11.01
CA GLU A 134 17.49 -0.15 -11.51
C GLU A 134 18.63 -0.62 -10.60
N ASP A 135 19.11 0.26 -9.71
CA ASP A 135 20.17 -0.05 -8.75
C ASP A 135 19.60 -0.35 -7.35
N PHE A 136 18.27 -0.31 -7.17
CA PHE A 136 17.63 -0.69 -5.91
C PHE A 136 17.95 -2.15 -5.54
N ASP A 137 18.19 -2.40 -4.25
CA ASP A 137 18.63 -3.68 -3.71
C ASP A 137 20.00 -4.17 -4.25
N SER A 138 20.84 -3.22 -4.69
CA SER A 138 22.28 -3.38 -4.89
C SER A 138 23.06 -2.93 -3.65
N GLU A 139 24.35 -3.30 -3.57
CA GLU A 139 25.20 -2.96 -2.43
C GLU A 139 25.90 -1.62 -2.65
N PHE A 140 25.81 -0.73 -1.66
CA PHE A 140 26.46 0.58 -1.67
C PHE A 140 27.30 0.76 -0.42
N PHE A 141 28.34 1.58 -0.55
CA PHE A 141 29.11 2.04 0.60
C PHE A 141 29.56 3.48 0.37
N MET A 142 29.32 4.36 1.33
CA MET A 142 29.64 5.80 1.24
C MET A 142 29.10 6.45 -0.06
N GLY A 143 27.88 6.08 -0.46
CA GLY A 143 27.23 6.61 -1.66
C GLY A 143 27.80 6.09 -2.99
N ARG A 144 28.67 5.07 -2.97
CA ARG A 144 29.20 4.43 -4.18
C ARG A 144 28.63 3.02 -4.33
N LEU A 145 28.24 2.67 -5.56
CA LEU A 145 27.81 1.32 -5.90
C LEU A 145 29.01 0.36 -5.81
N VAL A 146 28.95 -0.60 -4.88
CA VAL A 146 29.99 -1.60 -4.63
C VAL A 146 29.73 -2.83 -5.48
N GLN A 147 28.51 -3.35 -5.42
CA GLN A 147 28.10 -4.52 -6.19
C GLN A 147 26.71 -4.30 -6.78
N LYS A 148 26.66 -4.23 -8.11
CA LYS A 148 25.40 -4.14 -8.84
C LYS A 148 24.68 -5.48 -8.79
N ARG A 149 23.41 -5.45 -8.39
CA ARG A 149 22.50 -6.59 -8.45
C ARG A 149 21.42 -6.35 -9.52
N PRO A 150 20.80 -7.40 -10.07
CA PRO A 150 19.66 -7.22 -10.95
C PRO A 150 18.51 -6.51 -10.23
N GLU A 151 17.86 -5.58 -10.92
CA GLU A 151 16.64 -4.96 -10.44
C GLU A 151 15.57 -6.04 -10.17
N PRO A 152 14.90 -6.00 -9.01
CA PRO A 152 13.85 -6.95 -8.70
C PRO A 152 12.66 -6.81 -9.66
N ARG A 153 12.00 -7.94 -9.95
CA ARG A 153 10.69 -7.93 -10.61
C ARG A 153 9.71 -7.11 -9.77
N ILE A 154 8.77 -6.43 -10.44
CA ILE A 154 7.79 -5.56 -9.79
C ILE A 154 6.93 -6.31 -8.77
N CYS A 155 6.76 -7.63 -8.92
CA CYS A 155 6.04 -8.46 -7.97
C CYS A 155 6.67 -8.50 -6.58
N PHE A 156 8.00 -8.44 -6.46
CA PHE A 156 8.67 -8.33 -5.16
C PHE A 156 8.42 -6.97 -4.51
N LEU A 157 8.37 -5.89 -5.31
CA LEU A 157 7.98 -4.56 -4.83
C LEU A 157 6.51 -4.51 -4.43
N GLN A 158 5.61 -5.17 -5.18
CA GLN A 158 4.20 -5.34 -4.79
C GLN A 158 4.06 -6.12 -3.48
N GLY A 159 4.87 -7.17 -3.30
CA GLY A 159 4.96 -7.91 -2.05
C GLY A 159 5.34 -6.99 -0.89
N MET A 160 6.34 -6.13 -1.09
CA MET A 160 6.79 -5.13 -0.11
C MET A 160 5.73 -4.07 0.20
N TRP A 161 5.16 -3.42 -0.82
CA TRP A 161 4.12 -2.40 -0.66
C TRP A 161 2.81 -2.95 -0.08
N GLY A 162 2.58 -4.26 -0.21
CA GLY A 162 1.44 -4.99 0.35
C GLY A 162 1.84 -5.97 1.46
N SER A 163 2.95 -5.75 2.16
CA SER A 163 3.48 -6.74 3.11
C SER A 163 2.62 -6.93 4.35
N ALA A 164 1.64 -6.05 4.61
CA ALA A 164 0.63 -6.23 5.65
C ALA A 164 -0.13 -7.56 5.50
N PHE A 165 -0.28 -8.06 4.27
CA PHE A 165 -0.89 -9.35 3.97
C PHE A 165 0.02 -10.56 4.21
N ALA A 166 1.34 -10.37 4.20
CA ALA A 166 2.30 -11.46 4.40
C ALA A 166 2.14 -12.10 5.80
N ALA A 167 1.82 -11.29 6.82
CA ALA A 167 1.51 -11.79 8.16
C ALA A 167 0.18 -12.56 8.23
N SER A 168 -0.74 -12.35 7.28
CA SER A 168 -2.07 -12.97 7.25
C SER A 168 -2.19 -14.07 6.18
N LEU A 169 -1.07 -14.55 5.62
CA LEU A 169 -1.02 -15.60 4.59
C LEU A 169 -1.85 -16.84 4.96
N ASP A 170 -1.85 -17.19 6.24
CA ASP A 170 -2.58 -18.33 6.79
C ASP A 170 -4.10 -18.19 6.62
N ASP A 171 -4.62 -17.02 7.00
CA ASP A 171 -6.04 -16.69 6.89
C ASP A 171 -6.45 -16.50 5.43
N ILE A 172 -5.53 -16.00 4.58
CA ILE A 172 -5.75 -15.88 3.13
C ILE A 172 -5.89 -17.27 2.51
N CYS A 173 -4.99 -18.21 2.81
CA CYS A 173 -5.08 -19.57 2.30
C CYS A 173 -6.35 -20.29 2.77
N LEU A 174 -6.70 -20.14 4.06
CA LEU A 174 -7.96 -20.66 4.60
C LEU A 174 -9.18 -20.17 3.82
N LYS A 175 -9.21 -18.89 3.46
CA LYS A 175 -10.33 -18.31 2.69
C LYS A 175 -10.32 -18.74 1.23
N VAL A 176 -9.15 -18.80 0.61
CA VAL A 176 -9.01 -19.07 -0.84
C VAL A 176 -9.20 -20.55 -1.16
N VAL A 177 -8.68 -21.44 -0.32
CA VAL A 177 -8.63 -22.89 -0.60
C VAL A 177 -9.48 -23.70 0.38
N GLY A 178 -9.99 -23.09 1.47
CA GLY A 178 -10.71 -23.81 2.53
C GLY A 178 -9.79 -24.63 3.45
N ILE A 179 -8.47 -24.53 3.26
CA ILE A 179 -7.43 -25.28 3.96
C ILE A 179 -6.41 -24.30 4.51
N GLY A 180 -6.03 -24.45 5.79
CA GLY A 180 -4.97 -23.63 6.40
C GLY A 180 -3.60 -24.17 6.07
N LEU A 181 -2.60 -23.28 5.98
CA LEU A 181 -1.23 -23.69 5.77
C LEU A 181 -0.67 -24.15 7.12
N GLY A 182 -0.81 -25.44 7.45
CA GLY A 182 -0.33 -25.99 8.72
C GLY A 182 1.16 -25.76 9.02
N PHE A 183 1.95 -25.25 8.05
CA PHE A 183 3.31 -24.76 8.29
C PHE A 183 3.39 -23.42 9.02
N LEU A 184 2.47 -22.50 8.71
CA LEU A 184 2.42 -21.18 9.32
C LEU A 184 1.97 -21.25 10.79
N ASP A 185 1.34 -22.35 11.21
CA ASP A 185 1.05 -22.65 12.63
C ASP A 185 2.32 -22.58 13.51
N SER A 186 3.49 -22.98 13.00
CA SER A 186 4.78 -22.90 13.71
C SER A 186 5.38 -21.50 13.76
N PHE A 187 4.87 -20.58 12.93
CA PHE A 187 5.29 -19.18 12.83
C PHE A 187 4.31 -18.21 13.49
N LYS A 188 3.22 -18.73 14.09
CA LYS A 188 2.17 -17.92 14.73
C LYS A 188 2.71 -16.94 15.75
N ASP A 189 3.71 -17.30 16.55
CA ASP A 189 4.24 -16.38 17.57
C ASP A 189 5.05 -15.23 16.93
N VAL A 190 5.76 -15.47 15.83
CA VAL A 190 6.48 -14.42 15.06
C VAL A 190 5.49 -13.53 14.32
N ILE A 191 4.46 -14.12 13.71
CA ILE A 191 3.35 -13.41 13.07
C ILE A 191 2.56 -12.60 14.10
N LYS A 192 2.38 -13.12 15.32
CA LYS A 192 1.67 -12.46 16.41
C LYS A 192 2.46 -11.30 17.01
N ILE A 193 3.79 -11.33 17.00
CA ILE A 193 4.60 -10.15 17.36
C ILE A 193 4.36 -9.01 16.35
N VAL A 194 4.25 -9.33 15.06
CA VAL A 194 3.86 -8.35 14.02
C VAL A 194 2.39 -7.90 14.18
N ASP A 195 1.50 -8.80 14.61
CA ASP A 195 0.10 -8.49 14.93
C ASP A 195 -0.04 -7.65 16.22
N ASP A 196 0.87 -7.80 17.19
CA ASP A 196 0.94 -6.95 18.39
C ASP A 196 1.52 -5.56 18.07
N CYS A 197 2.33 -5.39 17.02
CA CYS A 197 2.63 -4.07 16.43
C CYS A 197 1.39 -3.43 15.78
N ARG A 198 0.33 -4.20 15.49
CA ARG A 198 -0.98 -3.68 15.03
C ARG A 198 -1.92 -3.35 16.19
N ARG A 199 -1.42 -3.04 17.39
CA ARG A 199 -2.27 -2.68 18.54
C ARG A 199 -2.96 -1.33 18.40
N PHE A 200 -3.67 -1.08 17.30
CA PHE A 200 -4.98 -0.43 17.32
C PHE A 200 -5.83 -0.95 16.14
N HIS A 201 -6.99 -1.53 16.48
CA HIS A 201 -8.19 -1.73 15.65
C HIS A 201 -8.42 -2.98 14.77
N PHE A 202 -8.08 -4.19 15.24
CA PHE A 202 -8.84 -5.40 14.84
C PHE A 202 -9.21 -6.27 16.05
N ARG A 203 -10.30 -5.94 16.75
CA ARG A 203 -10.98 -6.91 17.63
C ARG A 203 -12.18 -7.52 16.92
N ASP A 204 -12.06 -8.77 16.50
CA ASP A 204 -13.21 -9.70 16.52
C ASP A 204 -12.88 -10.84 17.50
N PRO A 205 -13.41 -10.81 18.74
CA PRO A 205 -13.15 -11.84 19.75
C PRO A 205 -13.81 -13.20 19.47
N THR A 206 -14.54 -13.38 18.35
CA THR A 206 -15.53 -14.47 18.24
C THR A 206 -15.25 -15.56 17.21
N ARG A 207 -14.04 -15.68 16.64
CA ARG A 207 -13.73 -16.79 15.71
C ARG A 207 -12.97 -17.96 16.36
N LEU A 208 -13.68 -18.74 17.15
CA LEU A 208 -13.40 -20.18 17.26
C LEU A 208 -14.29 -20.91 16.24
N LYS A 209 -13.71 -21.25 15.08
CA LYS A 209 -14.30 -22.26 14.18
C LYS A 209 -13.29 -23.39 14.01
N THR A 210 -13.76 -24.59 14.29
CA THR A 210 -13.09 -25.88 14.14
C THR A 210 -12.32 -25.93 12.82
N ARG A 211 -10.99 -26.02 12.89
CA ARG A 211 -10.09 -26.04 11.72
C ARG A 211 -9.86 -27.49 11.30
N LEU A 212 -10.07 -27.79 10.02
CA LEU A 212 -9.54 -29.00 9.41
C LEU A 212 -8.09 -28.73 9.01
N VAL A 213 -7.15 -29.15 9.86
CA VAL A 213 -5.71 -29.11 9.57
C VAL A 213 -5.34 -30.43 8.90
N ILE A 214 -4.90 -30.38 7.65
CA ILE A 214 -4.37 -31.58 6.96
C ILE A 214 -2.88 -31.68 7.32
N PRO A 215 -2.39 -32.85 7.81
CA PRO A 215 -0.96 -33.05 8.04
C PRO A 215 -0.18 -32.81 6.75
N GLY A 216 0.87 -31.99 6.82
CA GLY A 216 1.61 -31.50 5.66
C GLY A 216 2.18 -32.62 4.77
N GLY A 217 2.02 -32.47 3.46
CA GLY A 217 2.77 -33.26 2.48
C GLY A 217 4.26 -32.85 2.45
N PRO A 218 5.13 -33.61 1.77
CA PRO A 218 6.58 -33.38 1.76
C PRO A 218 6.99 -31.96 1.36
N LEU A 219 6.30 -31.35 0.39
CA LEU A 219 6.55 -29.97 -0.03
C LEU A 219 6.26 -28.96 1.08
N LEU A 220 5.20 -29.17 1.87
CA LEU A 220 4.83 -28.26 2.96
C LEU A 220 5.85 -28.32 4.10
N GLN A 221 6.43 -29.50 4.36
CA GLN A 221 7.52 -29.67 5.32
C GLN A 221 8.79 -28.94 4.88
N VAL A 222 9.12 -28.97 3.58
CA VAL A 222 10.24 -28.20 3.03
C VAL A 222 10.02 -26.69 3.19
N PHE A 223 8.78 -26.20 2.96
CA PHE A 223 8.44 -24.79 3.22
C PHE A 223 8.55 -24.42 4.70
N GLN A 224 8.12 -25.30 5.62
CA GLN A 224 8.36 -25.11 7.07
C GLN A 224 9.85 -24.92 7.33
N ASP A 225 10.65 -25.89 6.87
CA ASP A 225 12.09 -25.92 7.15
C ASP A 225 12.80 -24.71 6.56
N PHE A 226 12.40 -24.27 5.37
CA PHE A 226 12.93 -23.08 4.73
C PHE A 226 12.71 -21.82 5.57
N PHE A 227 11.51 -21.63 6.14
CA PHE A 227 11.18 -20.40 6.87
C PHE A 227 11.46 -20.43 8.37
N LYS A 228 11.90 -21.56 8.96
CA LYS A 228 12.06 -21.81 10.42
C LYS A 228 12.80 -20.72 11.22
N SER A 229 13.66 -19.94 10.59
CA SER A 229 14.48 -18.91 11.22
C SER A 229 14.40 -17.53 10.54
N ARG A 230 13.46 -17.31 9.61
CA ARG A 230 13.43 -16.12 8.75
C ARG A 230 12.46 -15.05 9.26
N VAL A 231 12.81 -13.80 9.00
CA VAL A 231 12.04 -12.62 9.40
C VAL A 231 10.82 -12.46 8.46
N THR A 232 9.71 -11.97 9.01
CA THR A 232 8.46 -11.68 8.27
C THR A 232 8.61 -10.49 7.32
N CYS A 233 9.41 -9.49 7.70
CA CYS A 233 9.76 -8.34 6.87
C CYS A 233 10.98 -8.66 5.98
N GLY A 234 10.90 -8.26 4.71
CA GLY A 234 12.02 -8.36 3.77
C GLY A 234 13.20 -7.50 4.20
N GLU A 235 14.41 -8.04 4.06
CA GLU A 235 15.65 -7.32 4.31
C GLU A 235 16.26 -6.90 2.97
N THR A 236 16.37 -5.59 2.75
CA THR A 236 16.93 -5.00 1.52
C THR A 236 18.26 -4.33 1.85
N PHE A 237 19.22 -4.35 0.91
CA PHE A 237 20.48 -3.63 1.11
C PHE A 237 20.26 -2.13 1.29
N ASN A 238 20.92 -1.55 2.30
CA ASN A 238 20.84 -0.13 2.57
C ASN A 238 21.75 0.67 1.65
N PHE A 239 21.16 1.35 0.66
CA PHE A 239 21.93 2.21 -0.25
C PHE A 239 22.57 3.45 0.43
N MET A 240 22.18 3.76 1.68
CA MET A 240 22.76 4.84 2.49
C MET A 240 23.89 4.35 3.41
N GLN A 241 24.27 3.07 3.35
CA GLN A 241 25.25 2.49 4.24
C GLN A 241 26.58 3.26 4.20
N GLY A 242 27.04 3.66 5.39
CA GLY A 242 28.30 4.37 5.57
C GLY A 242 28.24 5.87 5.24
N LEU A 243 27.07 6.42 4.90
CA LEU A 243 26.90 7.87 4.83
C LEU A 243 26.90 8.47 6.24
N TYR A 244 27.51 9.64 6.39
CA TYR A 244 27.50 10.39 7.64
C TYR A 244 26.48 11.52 7.59
N LEU A 245 25.83 11.77 8.72
CA LEU A 245 24.97 12.92 8.88
C LEU A 245 25.83 14.18 9.04
N HIS A 246 25.37 15.27 8.43
CA HIS A 246 25.96 16.58 8.62
C HIS A 246 25.90 16.98 10.10
N ARG A 247 26.89 17.71 10.62
CA ARG A 247 26.95 18.14 12.03
C ARG A 247 25.66 18.81 12.50
N ASP A 248 25.05 19.61 11.62
CA ASP A 248 23.86 20.41 11.91
C ASP A 248 22.56 19.77 11.40
N TYR A 249 22.53 18.46 11.14
CA TYR A 249 21.36 17.80 10.54
C TYR A 249 20.07 17.97 11.38
N VAL A 250 20.19 18.09 12.70
CA VAL A 250 19.07 18.34 13.62
C VAL A 250 18.37 19.69 13.39
N ASN A 251 19.05 20.66 12.77
CA ASN A 251 18.47 21.97 12.44
C ASN A 251 17.78 21.98 11.07
N ILE A 252 17.86 20.87 10.31
CA ILE A 252 17.20 20.74 9.02
C ILE A 252 15.73 20.38 9.28
N LYS A 253 14.81 21.21 8.78
CA LYS A 253 13.35 21.04 8.96
C LYS A 253 12.80 19.65 8.58
N LYS A 254 13.48 18.93 7.69
CA LYS A 254 13.11 17.58 7.25
C LYS A 254 13.34 16.51 8.32
N PHE A 255 14.15 16.79 9.34
CA PHE A 255 14.39 15.89 10.47
C PHE A 255 13.55 16.32 11.66
N VAL A 256 12.81 15.38 12.26
CA VAL A 256 11.95 15.66 13.42
C VAL A 256 12.78 15.51 14.69
N ALA A 257 13.69 16.45 14.92
CA ALA A 257 14.68 16.34 16.00
C ALA A 257 14.30 17.09 17.30
N TRP A 258 13.10 17.67 17.38
CA TRP A 258 12.84 18.71 18.40
C TRP A 258 12.57 18.20 19.82
N ARG A 259 12.03 16.98 19.98
CA ARG A 259 11.97 16.34 21.30
C ARG A 259 13.21 15.48 21.42
N GLY A 260 14.17 15.81 22.29
CA GLY A 260 15.41 15.03 22.50
C GLY A 260 15.21 13.56 22.91
N THR A 261 13.97 13.09 23.00
CA THR A 261 13.56 11.69 23.16
C THR A 261 13.27 10.97 21.82
N HIS A 262 13.08 11.71 20.72
CA HIS A 262 12.84 11.15 19.39
C HIS A 262 14.13 10.57 18.81
N LEU A 263 14.02 9.46 18.08
CA LEU A 263 15.19 8.75 17.55
C LEU A 263 16.05 9.60 16.60
N ASP A 264 15.44 10.58 15.93
CA ASP A 264 16.13 11.52 15.05
C ASP A 264 17.17 12.39 15.78
N ALA A 265 17.06 12.53 17.10
CA ALA A 265 18.08 13.24 17.89
C ALA A 265 19.40 12.46 18.02
N PHE A 266 19.43 11.16 17.66
CA PHE A 266 20.58 10.28 17.84
C PHE A 266 21.15 9.83 16.49
N PRO A 267 22.19 10.49 15.95
CA PRO A 267 22.67 10.24 14.58
C PRO A 267 23.19 8.82 14.37
N ASN A 268 23.74 8.22 15.43
CA ASN A 268 24.23 6.84 15.46
C ASN A 268 23.11 5.78 15.46
N ARG A 269 21.84 6.21 15.58
CA ARG A 269 20.65 5.35 15.54
C ARG A 269 19.76 5.66 14.34
N LEU A 270 20.30 6.34 13.34
CA LEU A 270 19.61 6.65 12.09
C LEU A 270 20.01 5.69 10.98
N THR A 271 19.17 5.60 9.96
CA THR A 271 19.23 4.57 8.92
C THR A 271 20.55 4.50 8.15
N PRO A 272 21.29 5.60 7.89
CA PRO A 272 22.63 5.50 7.29
C PRO A 272 23.65 4.62 8.07
N MET A 273 23.40 4.38 9.36
CA MET A 273 24.25 3.56 10.23
C MET A 273 23.86 2.07 10.24
N GLU A 274 22.73 1.71 9.62
CA GLU A 274 22.26 0.33 9.53
C GLU A 274 22.83 -0.36 8.28
N GLU A 275 23.02 -1.68 8.34
CA GLU A 275 23.46 -2.47 7.17
C GLU A 275 22.32 -2.67 6.17
N SER A 276 21.08 -2.75 6.67
CA SER A 276 19.91 -3.16 5.90
C SER A 276 18.70 -2.27 6.16
N LEU A 277 17.79 -2.24 5.18
CA LEU A 277 16.47 -1.63 5.27
C LEU A 277 15.42 -2.70 5.51
N TYR A 278 14.43 -2.38 6.32
CA TYR A 278 13.27 -3.23 6.57
C TYR A 278 12.04 -2.50 6.06
N LEU A 279 11.74 -2.69 4.77
CA LEU A 279 10.69 -1.96 4.09
C LEU A 279 9.37 -2.74 4.16
N VAL A 280 8.33 -2.08 4.63
CA VAL A 280 7.00 -2.66 4.82
C VAL A 280 5.91 -1.76 4.22
N ASP A 281 4.69 -2.30 4.17
CA ASP A 281 3.48 -1.62 3.72
C ASP A 281 3.28 -0.26 4.43
N GLY A 282 2.91 0.77 3.67
CA GLY A 282 2.63 2.09 4.21
C GLY A 282 1.47 2.10 5.22
N GLY A 283 0.55 1.13 5.13
CA GLY A 283 -0.55 0.94 6.06
C GLY A 283 -0.13 0.63 7.50
N PHE A 284 1.13 0.27 7.76
CA PHE A 284 1.67 0.19 9.12
C PHE A 284 1.93 1.57 9.77
N SER A 285 1.90 2.65 8.99
CA SER A 285 2.01 4.01 9.48
C SER A 285 0.72 4.78 9.20
N ILE A 286 0.56 5.31 7.98
CA ILE A 286 -0.64 6.01 7.55
C ILE A 286 -1.16 5.24 6.34
N ASN A 287 -2.42 4.80 6.37
CA ASN A 287 -3.04 4.02 5.28
C ASN A 287 -3.33 4.86 4.01
N SER A 288 -2.51 5.88 3.74
CA SER A 288 -2.44 6.67 2.52
C SER A 288 -1.09 7.37 2.42
N PRO A 289 -0.46 7.45 1.23
CA PRO A 289 0.88 7.99 1.05
C PRO A 289 0.93 9.53 1.01
N PHE A 290 0.10 10.22 1.81
CA PHE A 290 0.15 11.68 1.97
C PHE A 290 1.57 12.23 2.22
N PRO A 291 2.39 11.61 3.09
CA PRO A 291 3.76 12.08 3.33
C PRO A 291 4.65 12.18 2.10
N LEU A 292 4.38 11.42 1.04
CA LEU A 292 5.16 11.50 -0.20
C LEU A 292 4.77 12.71 -1.05
N VAL A 293 3.50 13.09 -1.06
CA VAL A 293 3.00 14.19 -1.91
C VAL A 293 3.03 15.56 -1.22
N LEU A 294 2.98 15.60 0.11
CA LEU A 294 2.99 16.83 0.92
C LEU A 294 4.37 17.49 1.06
N GLN A 295 5.31 17.11 0.21
CA GLN A 295 6.68 17.58 0.28
C GLN A 295 6.77 18.94 -0.43
N PRO A 296 7.43 19.95 0.17
CA PRO A 296 7.50 21.28 -0.41
C PRO A 296 8.07 21.30 -1.84
N GLU A 297 8.97 20.38 -2.19
CA GLU A 297 9.56 20.32 -3.54
C GLU A 297 8.58 19.90 -4.64
N ARG A 298 7.42 19.32 -4.28
CA ARG A 298 6.38 18.95 -5.25
C ARG A 298 5.35 20.04 -5.46
N ASP A 299 5.28 21.03 -4.56
CA ASP A 299 4.42 22.21 -4.65
C ASP A 299 2.98 21.86 -5.07
N VAL A 300 2.38 20.89 -4.36
CA VAL A 300 1.06 20.36 -4.71
C VAL A 300 -0.03 21.32 -4.23
N ASP A 301 -0.84 21.84 -5.15
CA ASP A 301 -1.97 22.73 -4.82
C ASP A 301 -3.23 21.97 -4.40
N VAL A 302 -3.49 20.82 -5.01
CA VAL A 302 -4.72 20.03 -4.84
C VAL A 302 -4.40 18.55 -4.65
N ILE A 303 -4.99 17.95 -3.63
CA ILE A 303 -4.91 16.50 -3.39
C ILE A 303 -6.30 15.90 -3.50
N LEU A 304 -6.48 15.01 -4.47
CA LEU A 304 -7.66 14.14 -4.56
C LEU A 304 -7.38 12.88 -3.74
N SER A 305 -7.92 12.81 -2.53
CA SER A 305 -7.70 11.72 -1.57
C SER A 305 -8.81 10.68 -1.68
N PHE A 306 -8.50 9.52 -2.26
CA PHE A 306 -9.42 8.38 -2.29
C PHE A 306 -9.09 7.43 -1.12
N ASN A 307 -10.02 7.27 -0.18
CA ASN A 307 -9.82 6.43 0.99
C ASN A 307 -10.66 5.15 0.90
N PHE A 308 -9.98 4.01 0.96
CA PHE A 308 -10.57 2.68 0.92
C PHE A 308 -10.47 1.95 2.26
N SER A 309 -10.17 2.67 3.34
CA SER A 309 -10.09 2.09 4.70
C SER A 309 -11.45 1.56 5.14
N TRP A 310 -11.43 0.40 5.78
CA TRP A 310 -12.63 -0.28 6.27
C TRP A 310 -13.13 0.38 7.56
N GLU A 311 -14.37 0.86 7.60
CA GLU A 311 -14.98 1.48 8.80
C GLU A 311 -14.20 2.68 9.39
N ALA A 312 -13.26 3.24 8.62
CA ALA A 312 -12.41 4.35 9.05
C ALA A 312 -12.35 5.45 7.96
N PRO A 313 -13.46 6.19 7.75
CA PRO A 313 -13.57 7.14 6.64
C PRO A 313 -12.58 8.31 6.76
N PHE A 314 -12.19 8.74 7.96
CA PHE A 314 -11.39 9.97 8.16
C PHE A 314 -10.07 9.76 8.92
N GLU A 315 -9.83 8.60 9.51
CA GLU A 315 -8.63 8.31 10.33
C GLU A 315 -7.33 8.66 9.60
N VAL A 316 -7.24 8.35 8.30
CA VAL A 316 -6.10 8.70 7.46
C VAL A 316 -5.81 10.20 7.45
N LEU A 317 -6.83 11.05 7.44
CA LEU A 317 -6.68 12.50 7.45
C LEU A 317 -6.21 13.00 8.82
N GLU A 318 -6.73 12.43 9.91
CA GLU A 318 -6.32 12.77 11.28
C GLU A 318 -4.85 12.41 11.53
N LEU A 319 -4.44 11.21 11.12
CA LEU A 319 -3.04 10.78 11.20
C LEU A 319 -2.13 11.65 10.32
N THR A 320 -2.60 12.02 9.12
CA THR A 320 -1.86 12.93 8.23
C THR A 320 -1.72 14.32 8.84
N GLN A 321 -2.77 14.87 9.44
CA GLN A 321 -2.73 16.17 10.10
C GLN A 321 -1.69 16.15 11.23
N LYS A 322 -1.72 15.12 12.09
CA LYS A 322 -0.71 14.95 13.16
C LYS A 322 0.70 14.85 12.60
N TYR A 323 0.91 14.05 11.55
CA TYR A 323 2.20 13.92 10.87
C TYR A 323 2.73 15.28 10.36
N CYS A 324 1.85 16.10 9.80
CA CYS A 324 2.17 17.42 9.27
C CYS A 324 2.46 18.44 10.38
N GLU A 325 1.66 18.45 11.45
CA GLU A 325 1.86 19.29 12.64
C GLU A 325 3.23 19.04 13.29
N GLU A 326 3.64 17.78 13.43
CA GLU A 326 4.94 17.39 13.97
C GLU A 326 6.13 17.84 13.11
N ARG A 327 5.91 18.09 11.83
CA ARG A 327 6.94 18.40 10.82
C ARG A 327 6.85 19.83 10.29
N GLU A 328 5.94 20.64 10.83
CA GLU A 328 5.63 21.98 10.35
C GLU A 328 5.30 22.02 8.83
N ILE A 329 4.67 20.95 8.32
CA ILE A 329 4.22 20.89 6.93
C ILE A 329 2.84 21.56 6.86
N PRO A 330 2.62 22.54 5.95
CA PRO A 330 1.30 23.11 5.73
C PRO A 330 0.27 22.05 5.32
N PHE A 331 -0.80 21.93 6.10
CA PHE A 331 -1.90 21.01 5.82
C PHE A 331 -3.21 21.61 6.36
N PRO A 332 -4.34 21.50 5.65
CA PRO A 332 -5.60 22.06 6.11
C PRO A 332 -6.08 21.38 7.40
N LYS A 333 -6.71 22.16 8.28
CA LYS A 333 -7.33 21.61 9.49
C LYS A 333 -8.55 20.77 9.12
N ILE A 334 -8.57 19.54 9.61
CA ILE A 334 -9.66 18.60 9.42
C ILE A 334 -10.70 18.86 10.51
N LYS A 335 -11.83 19.46 10.10
CA LYS A 335 -12.97 19.73 10.98
C LYS A 335 -14.16 18.93 10.49
N LEU A 336 -14.57 17.96 11.28
CA LEU A 336 -15.70 17.08 11.00
C LEU A 336 -16.79 17.34 12.04
N SER A 337 -18.06 17.24 11.64
CA SER A 337 -19.18 17.23 12.58
C SER A 337 -19.47 15.81 13.04
N GLU A 338 -20.14 15.65 14.19
CA GLU A 338 -20.62 14.33 14.64
C GLU A 338 -21.49 13.62 13.60
N ASP A 339 -22.22 14.38 12.78
CA ASP A 339 -23.04 13.83 11.71
C ASP A 339 -22.19 13.31 10.55
N ASP A 340 -21.07 13.95 10.23
CA ASP A 340 -20.15 13.47 9.20
C ASP A 340 -19.49 12.15 9.61
N GLU A 341 -19.15 11.97 10.89
CA GLU A 341 -18.62 10.70 11.42
C GLU A 341 -19.67 9.58 11.39
N LYS A 342 -20.92 9.88 11.77
CA LYS A 342 -22.01 8.88 11.80
C LYS A 342 -22.51 8.54 10.40
N LYS A 343 -22.48 9.49 9.47
CA LYS A 343 -23.03 9.39 8.10
C LYS A 343 -22.11 10.11 7.11
N PRO A 344 -20.98 9.48 6.75
CA PRO A 344 -20.05 10.06 5.79
C PRO A 344 -20.69 10.21 4.41
N LYS A 345 -20.47 11.35 3.79
CA LYS A 345 -20.90 11.72 2.43
C LYS A 345 -19.87 11.29 1.39
N GLU A 346 -20.21 11.42 0.10
CA GLU A 346 -19.33 11.00 -0.99
C GLU A 346 -18.06 11.83 -1.12
N CYS A 347 -18.06 13.09 -0.67
CA CYS A 347 -16.96 14.02 -0.88
C CYS A 347 -16.89 15.13 0.18
N TYR A 348 -15.66 15.44 0.61
CA TYR A 348 -15.33 16.48 1.58
C TYR A 348 -14.21 17.37 1.05
N MET A 349 -14.37 18.68 1.15
CA MET A 349 -13.35 19.65 0.73
C MET A 349 -12.77 20.33 1.98
N PHE A 350 -11.47 20.18 2.20
CA PHE A 350 -10.73 20.82 3.28
C PHE A 350 -9.79 21.87 2.70
N VAL A 351 -9.89 23.08 3.23
CA VAL A 351 -9.18 24.26 2.75
C VAL A 351 -8.64 25.01 3.96
N ASP A 352 -7.38 25.45 3.88
CA ASP A 352 -6.86 26.48 4.76
C ASP A 352 -6.93 27.82 4.01
N ASP A 353 -7.74 28.75 4.50
CA ASP A 353 -7.88 30.09 3.91
C ASP A 353 -6.80 31.05 4.44
N ASP A 354 -6.19 30.75 5.59
CA ASP A 354 -5.17 31.57 6.22
C ASP A 354 -3.76 31.24 5.69
N ASN A 355 -3.58 30.03 5.16
CA ASN A 355 -2.29 29.57 4.63
C ASN A 355 -2.43 29.01 3.20
N PRO A 356 -2.18 29.83 2.16
CA PRO A 356 -2.27 29.38 0.77
C PRO A 356 -1.23 28.32 0.38
N LYS A 357 -0.19 28.11 1.20
CA LYS A 357 0.79 27.03 0.98
C LYS A 357 0.28 25.64 1.37
N ALA A 358 -0.84 25.57 2.10
CA ALA A 358 -1.46 24.29 2.40
C ALA A 358 -2.30 23.83 1.19
N PRO A 359 -2.18 22.57 0.76
CA PRO A 359 -2.96 22.06 -0.36
C PRO A 359 -4.44 22.04 -0.02
N ILE A 360 -5.28 22.20 -1.04
CA ILE A 360 -6.71 21.90 -0.94
C ILE A 360 -6.87 20.37 -0.99
N VAL A 361 -7.49 19.78 0.03
CA VAL A 361 -7.71 18.34 0.08
C VAL A 361 -9.16 18.04 -0.26
N LEU A 362 -9.40 17.38 -1.39
CA LEU A 362 -10.70 16.84 -1.77
C LEU A 362 -10.73 15.35 -1.46
N HIS A 363 -11.42 14.97 -0.40
CA HIS A 363 -11.44 13.62 0.15
C HIS A 363 -12.70 12.85 -0.19
N PHE A 364 -12.52 11.62 -0.64
CA PHE A 364 -13.56 10.67 -1.06
C PHE A 364 -13.48 9.42 -0.18
N PRO A 365 -14.31 9.33 0.88
CA PRO A 365 -14.39 8.11 1.66
C PRO A 365 -15.16 7.03 0.89
N LEU A 366 -14.85 5.76 1.16
CA LEU A 366 -15.56 4.62 0.57
C LEU A 366 -16.96 4.48 1.19
N VAL A 367 -17.95 5.10 0.56
CA VAL A 367 -19.34 5.12 1.04
C VAL A 367 -20.32 4.75 -0.08
N ASN A 368 -21.41 4.11 0.31
CA ASN A 368 -22.59 3.96 -0.54
C ASN A 368 -23.74 4.76 0.08
N ASP A 369 -23.79 6.07 -0.18
CA ASP A 369 -24.86 6.95 0.31
C ASP A 369 -25.91 7.19 -0.78
N THR A 370 -25.79 8.25 -1.59
CA THR A 370 -26.80 8.58 -2.58
C THR A 370 -26.86 7.58 -3.74
N PHE A 371 -25.80 6.81 -3.99
CA PHE A 371 -25.76 5.76 -5.01
C PHE A 371 -26.82 4.65 -4.82
N GLN A 372 -27.29 4.45 -3.58
CA GLN A 372 -28.41 3.55 -3.29
C GLN A 372 -29.69 3.98 -4.03
N LYS A 373 -29.90 5.28 -4.19
CA LYS A 373 -31.12 5.88 -4.78
C LYS A 373 -30.93 6.25 -6.25
N TYR A 374 -29.71 6.58 -6.65
CA TYR A 374 -29.38 7.12 -7.96
C TYR A 374 -28.38 6.23 -8.70
N LYS A 375 -28.60 6.01 -10.00
CA LYS A 375 -27.66 5.27 -10.85
C LYS A 375 -26.64 6.16 -11.56
N ALA A 376 -26.98 7.44 -11.70
CA ALA A 376 -26.10 8.49 -12.19
C ALA A 376 -26.51 9.81 -11.49
N PRO A 377 -25.63 10.83 -11.43
CA PRO A 377 -25.97 12.11 -10.80
C PRO A 377 -27.30 12.66 -11.32
N GLY A 378 -28.27 12.84 -10.42
CA GLY A 378 -29.63 13.32 -10.76
C GLY A 378 -30.58 12.28 -11.37
N VAL A 379 -30.14 11.06 -11.69
CA VAL A 379 -30.95 10.01 -12.32
C VAL A 379 -31.32 8.91 -11.31
N LYS A 380 -32.59 8.88 -10.91
CA LYS A 380 -33.11 7.89 -9.95
C LYS A 380 -33.13 6.48 -10.56
N ARG A 381 -33.03 5.47 -9.69
CA ARG A 381 -33.25 4.07 -10.04
C ARG A 381 -34.76 3.81 -10.16
N GLU A 382 -35.18 3.16 -11.24
CA GLU A 382 -36.60 2.91 -11.52
C GLU A 382 -36.95 1.42 -11.45
N SER A 383 -36.20 0.56 -12.15
CA SER A 383 -36.40 -0.88 -12.13
C SER A 383 -35.98 -1.50 -10.80
N GLU A 384 -36.57 -2.63 -10.45
CA GLU A 384 -36.19 -3.40 -9.25
C GLU A 384 -34.74 -3.90 -9.35
N ASP A 385 -34.29 -4.28 -10.54
CA ASP A 385 -32.89 -4.66 -10.79
C ASP A 385 -31.92 -3.50 -10.53
N ASP A 386 -32.26 -2.28 -10.98
CA ASP A 386 -31.47 -1.09 -10.72
C ASP A 386 -31.40 -0.80 -9.22
N LYS A 387 -32.53 -0.91 -8.50
CA LYS A 387 -32.59 -0.68 -7.04
C LYS A 387 -31.73 -1.68 -6.28
N SER A 388 -31.88 -2.97 -6.57
CA SER A 388 -31.10 -4.06 -5.96
C SER A 388 -29.59 -3.89 -6.18
N PHE A 389 -29.19 -3.41 -7.36
CA PHE A 389 -27.77 -3.14 -7.65
C PHE A 389 -27.17 -2.05 -6.74
N GLY A 390 -27.94 -1.01 -6.41
CA GLY A 390 -27.50 0.07 -5.52
C GLY A 390 -27.63 -0.25 -4.04
N ASP A 391 -28.48 -1.21 -3.68
CA ASP A 391 -28.79 -1.56 -2.29
C ASP A 391 -27.79 -2.56 -1.70
N PHE A 392 -26.68 -2.04 -1.16
CA PHE A 392 -25.70 -2.85 -0.44
C PHE A 392 -24.92 -2.04 0.58
N ILE A 393 -24.52 -2.71 1.66
CA ILE A 393 -23.74 -2.10 2.74
C ILE A 393 -22.28 -2.50 2.54
N ILE A 394 -21.40 -1.52 2.32
CA ILE A 394 -19.97 -1.78 2.13
C ILE A 394 -19.37 -2.36 3.41
N GLY A 395 -19.59 -1.74 4.56
CA GLY A 395 -19.00 -2.13 5.86
C GLY A 395 -19.67 -3.30 6.59
N ALA A 396 -20.49 -4.12 5.93
CA ALA A 396 -21.21 -5.20 6.63
C ALA A 396 -20.29 -6.34 7.12
N LYS A 397 -20.73 -7.08 8.16
CA LYS A 397 -19.94 -8.19 8.75
C LYS A 397 -19.65 -9.32 7.75
N ASP A 398 -20.51 -9.51 6.78
CA ASP A 398 -20.46 -10.50 5.71
C ASP A 398 -20.09 -9.91 4.35
N SER A 399 -19.70 -8.63 4.31
CA SER A 399 -19.42 -7.94 3.07
C SER A 399 -18.27 -8.58 2.27
N PRO A 400 -18.42 -8.71 0.94
CA PRO A 400 -17.39 -9.28 0.07
C PRO A 400 -16.17 -8.35 -0.09
N TYR A 401 -16.27 -7.09 0.32
CA TYR A 401 -15.22 -6.08 0.11
C TYR A 401 -14.18 -6.01 1.23
N ARG A 402 -14.20 -6.98 2.16
CA ARG A 402 -13.23 -7.05 3.26
C ARG A 402 -11.81 -7.17 2.74
N THR A 403 -10.86 -6.54 3.43
CA THR A 403 -9.43 -6.46 3.06
C THR A 403 -8.80 -7.82 2.72
N LEU A 404 -9.19 -8.88 3.43
CA LEU A 404 -8.66 -10.24 3.25
C LEU A 404 -9.48 -11.09 2.25
N ASN A 405 -10.35 -10.49 1.43
CA ASN A 405 -11.00 -11.17 0.33
C ASN A 405 -10.26 -10.84 -0.98
N PHE A 406 -9.86 -11.87 -1.73
CA PHE A 406 -9.10 -11.74 -2.98
C PHE A 406 -9.86 -12.29 -4.20
N THR A 407 -11.06 -12.82 -3.99
CA THR A 407 -11.92 -13.35 -5.05
C THR A 407 -13.28 -12.67 -4.96
N PHE A 408 -13.65 -11.92 -5.99
CA PHE A 408 -14.91 -11.17 -6.01
C PHE A 408 -15.81 -11.77 -7.08
N GLU A 409 -17.10 -11.93 -6.76
CA GLU A 409 -18.08 -12.21 -7.79
C GLU A 409 -18.13 -11.04 -8.80
N PRO A 410 -18.31 -11.29 -10.10
CA PRO A 410 -18.36 -10.24 -11.11
C PRO A 410 -19.40 -9.15 -10.79
N TYR A 411 -20.49 -9.54 -10.13
CA TYR A 411 -21.54 -8.64 -9.66
C TYR A 411 -21.04 -7.70 -8.55
N ASP A 412 -20.34 -8.24 -7.54
CA ASP A 412 -19.76 -7.46 -6.44
C ASP A 412 -18.67 -6.50 -6.94
N PHE A 413 -17.81 -6.99 -7.84
CA PHE A 413 -16.81 -6.16 -8.49
C PHE A 413 -17.45 -4.96 -9.21
N SER A 414 -18.49 -5.21 -10.01
CA SER A 414 -19.20 -4.16 -10.75
C SER A 414 -19.82 -3.13 -9.81
N ARG A 415 -20.45 -3.57 -8.71
CA ARG A 415 -21.03 -2.68 -7.69
C ARG A 415 -19.98 -1.76 -7.07
N LEU A 416 -18.82 -2.30 -6.71
CA LEU A 416 -17.74 -1.51 -6.11
C LEU A 416 -17.13 -0.50 -7.10
N VAL A 417 -16.96 -0.88 -8.37
CA VAL A 417 -16.46 0.04 -9.41
C VAL A 417 -17.47 1.16 -9.66
N GLU A 418 -18.74 0.83 -9.82
CA GLU A 418 -19.78 1.82 -10.16
C GLU A 418 -20.10 2.77 -9.00
N VAL A 419 -20.06 2.32 -7.74
CA VAL A 419 -20.23 3.25 -6.60
C VAL A 419 -19.09 4.27 -6.53
N ASN A 420 -17.84 3.84 -6.74
CA ASN A 420 -16.69 4.75 -6.74
C ASN A 420 -16.75 5.72 -7.93
N ARG A 421 -17.12 5.23 -9.12
CA ARG A 421 -17.33 6.06 -10.30
C ARG A 421 -18.44 7.09 -10.06
N TYR A 422 -19.57 6.66 -9.50
CA TYR A 422 -20.69 7.53 -9.18
C TYR A 422 -20.29 8.61 -8.17
N ASN A 423 -19.62 8.25 -7.07
CA ASN A 423 -19.23 9.21 -6.03
C ASN A 423 -18.36 10.34 -6.59
N VAL A 424 -17.44 10.02 -7.51
CA VAL A 424 -16.61 11.02 -8.21
C VAL A 424 -17.45 11.87 -9.17
N LEU A 425 -18.30 11.25 -9.99
CA LEU A 425 -19.16 11.98 -10.94
C LEU A 425 -20.18 12.89 -10.24
N ASN A 426 -20.74 12.44 -9.11
CA ASN A 426 -21.69 13.19 -8.30
C ASN A 426 -21.03 14.41 -7.62
N SER A 427 -19.71 14.38 -7.47
CA SER A 427 -18.92 15.46 -6.86
C SER A 427 -18.23 16.36 -7.88
N LYS A 428 -18.65 16.28 -9.16
CA LYS A 428 -18.06 17.04 -10.28
C LYS A 428 -17.98 18.55 -10.01
N ASP A 429 -19.05 19.14 -9.49
CA ASP A 429 -19.10 20.59 -9.24
C ASP A 429 -18.11 21.01 -8.14
N THR A 430 -17.99 20.20 -7.08
CA THR A 430 -17.00 20.41 -6.01
C THR A 430 -15.57 20.28 -6.54
N LEU A 431 -15.33 19.32 -7.44
CA LEU A 431 -14.03 19.15 -8.10
C LEU A 431 -13.68 20.37 -8.96
N PHE A 432 -14.60 20.87 -9.79
CA PHE A 432 -14.37 22.11 -10.56
C PHE A 432 -14.16 23.33 -9.66
N LYS A 433 -14.94 23.45 -8.58
CA LYS A 433 -14.76 24.52 -7.60
C LYS A 433 -13.37 24.46 -6.97
N THR A 434 -12.91 23.26 -6.62
CA THR A 434 -11.58 23.02 -6.04
C THR A 434 -10.46 23.44 -7.00
N LEU A 435 -10.54 23.00 -8.27
CA LEU A 435 -9.54 23.38 -9.28
C LEU A 435 -9.54 24.88 -9.57
N ASN A 436 -10.71 25.51 -9.63
CA ASN A 436 -10.81 26.96 -9.80
C ASN A 436 -10.22 27.72 -8.61
N LEU A 437 -10.42 27.24 -7.39
CA LEU A 437 -9.82 27.84 -6.20
C LEU A 437 -8.29 27.70 -6.21
N ALA A 438 -7.76 26.56 -6.63
CA ALA A 438 -6.33 26.34 -6.79
C ALA A 438 -5.71 27.28 -7.82
N LEU A 439 -6.37 27.50 -8.96
CA LEU A 439 -5.91 28.44 -10.00
C LEU A 439 -5.92 29.91 -9.57
N GLN A 440 -6.69 30.26 -8.54
CA GLN A 440 -6.79 31.63 -8.02
C GLN A 440 -5.80 31.94 -6.90
N ARG A 441 -5.27 30.90 -6.26
CA ARG A 441 -4.20 30.98 -5.24
C ARG A 441 -2.85 31.12 -5.94
#